data_AF-A0A5N9H920-F1
#
_entry.id   AF-A0A5N9H920-F1
#
_cell.length_a   1.000
_cell.length_b   1.000
_cell.length_c   1.000
_cell.angle_alpha   90.00
_cell.angle_beta   90.00
_cell.angle_gamma   90.00
#
_symmetry.space_group_name_H-M   'P 1'
#
loop_
_entity.id
_entity.type
_entity.pdbx_description
1 polymer ?
#
loop_
_entity_poly.entity_id
_entity_poly.type
_entity_poly.pdbx_seq_one_letter_code
_entity_poly.pdbx_strand_id
1 'polypeptide(L)' 'MAELRFLRVAPELWRQQGIGKQLSQTAIAWCRDHGMRSLILNITSPQIPALGLYFDLGFMEAG' A
#
# COMPACT_ATOMS: atom_id res chain seq x y z
N MET A 1 2.20 -0.46 15.75
CA MET A 1 1.77 0.38 14.60
C MET A 1 2.94 0.45 13.65
N ALA A 2 2.71 0.23 12.37
CA ALA A 2 3.74 0.26 11.33
C ALA A 2 3.43 1.34 10.29
N GLU A 3 4.47 1.80 9.60
CA GLU A 3 4.36 2.80 8.53
C GLU A 3 4.96 2.24 7.24
N LEU A 4 4.19 2.28 6.14
CA LEU A 4 4.67 2.03 4.80
C LEU A 4 5.17 3.34 4.19
N ARG A 5 6.50 3.55 4.23
CA ARG A 5 7.12 4.80 3.77
C ARG A 5 7.17 4.93 2.24
N PHE A 6 7.52 3.85 1.55
CA PHE A 6 7.68 3.87 0.11
C PHE A 6 7.19 2.56 -0.52
N LEU A 7 6.35 2.69 -1.53
CA LEU A 7 5.98 1.61 -2.44
C LEU A 7 5.95 2.18 -3.85
N ARG A 8 6.82 1.69 -4.72
CA ARG A 8 6.96 2.19 -6.09
C ARG A 8 7.06 1.02 -7.04
N VAL A 9 6.29 1.07 -8.11
CA VAL A 9 6.36 0.14 -9.23
C VAL A 9 6.78 0.92 -10.46
N ALA A 10 7.82 0.44 -11.15
CA ALA A 10 8.35 1.05 -12.35
C ALA A 10 7.23 1.16 -13.43
N PRO A 11 7.09 2.32 -14.10
CA PRO A 11 5.90 2.61 -14.91
C PRO A 11 5.76 1.78 -16.18
N GLU A 12 6.82 1.66 -16.99
CA GLU A 12 6.70 1.31 -18.41
C GLU A 12 6.28 -0.13 -18.70
N LEU A 13 6.62 -1.09 -17.84
CA LEU A 13 6.39 -2.52 -18.08
C LEU A 13 5.80 -3.28 -16.89
N TRP A 14 5.58 -2.61 -15.75
CA TRP A 14 5.30 -3.31 -14.48
C TRP A 14 4.05 -2.81 -13.75
N ARG A 15 3.50 -1.65 -14.13
CA ARG A 15 2.23 -1.16 -13.55
C ARG A 15 1.04 -1.91 -14.13
N GLN A 16 -0.09 -1.83 -13.42
CA GLN A 16 -1.38 -2.46 -13.78
C GLN A 16 -1.34 -4.00 -13.91
N GLN A 17 -0.28 -4.66 -13.44
CA GLN A 17 -0.16 -6.12 -13.39
C GLN A 17 -0.36 -6.70 -11.98
N GLY A 18 -0.90 -5.91 -11.06
CA GLY A 18 -1.13 -6.35 -9.67
C GLY A 18 0.11 -6.36 -8.76
N ILE A 19 1.29 -5.97 -9.26
CA ILE A 19 2.54 -5.96 -8.47
C ILE A 19 2.41 -5.07 -7.23
N GLY A 20 1.85 -3.86 -7.38
CA GLY A 20 1.62 -2.97 -6.24
C GLY A 20 0.73 -3.61 -5.18
N LYS A 21 -0.32 -4.33 -5.62
CA LYS A 21 -1.24 -5.06 -4.74
C LYS A 21 -0.53 -6.18 -3.98
N GLN A 22 0.25 -7.00 -4.68
CA GLN A 22 1.01 -8.08 -4.05
C GLN A 22 2.01 -7.55 -3.02
N LEU A 23 2.75 -6.49 -3.35
CA LEU A 23 3.69 -5.87 -2.41
C LEU A 23 2.98 -5.34 -1.16
N SER A 24 1.85 -4.66 -1.32
CA SER A 24 1.06 -4.18 -0.17
C SER A 24 0.50 -5.32 0.67
N GLN A 25 -0.01 -6.39 0.04
CA GLN A 25 -0.53 -7.57 0.76
C GLN A 25 0.57 -8.26 1.57
N THR A 26 1.76 -8.39 1.00
CA THR A 26 2.93 -8.94 1.72
C THR A 26 3.29 -8.08 2.93
N ALA A 27 3.29 -6.75 2.79
CA ALA A 27 3.54 -5.86 3.92
C ALA A 27 2.47 -5.97 5.02
N ILE A 28 1.19 -6.09 4.64
CA ILE A 28 0.08 -6.29 5.58
C ILE A 28 0.21 -7.63 6.32
N ALA A 29 0.51 -8.72 5.59
CA ALA A 29 0.72 -10.04 6.18
C ALA A 29 1.89 -10.03 7.18
N TRP A 30 3.02 -9.45 6.78
CA TRP A 30 4.17 -9.30 7.67
C TRP A 30 3.82 -8.52 8.94
N CYS A 31 3.09 -7.40 8.81
CA CYS A 31 2.63 -6.63 9.96
C CYS A 31 1.74 -7.46 10.90
N ARG A 32 0.81 -8.25 10.34
CA ARG A 32 -0.09 -9.12 11.10
C ARG A 32 0.70 -10.19 11.87
N ASP A 33 1.65 -10.84 11.20
CA ASP A 33 2.48 -11.90 11.79
C ASP A 33 3.36 -11.37 12.93
N HIS A 34 3.72 -10.09 12.89
CA HIS A 34 4.48 -9.41 13.94
C HIS A 34 3.60 -8.71 15.00
N GLY A 35 2.30 -9.00 15.03
CA GLY A 35 1.37 -8.48 16.04
C GLY A 35 1.01 -7.01 15.88
N MET A 36 1.29 -6.40 14.73
CA MET A 36 0.90 -5.02 14.46
C MET A 36 -0.61 -4.93 14.21
N ARG A 37 -1.26 -3.97 14.90
CA ARG A 37 -2.70 -3.74 14.79
C ARG A 37 -3.10 -2.76 13.70
N SER A 38 -2.15 -1.98 13.20
CA SER A 38 -2.38 -0.93 12.21
C SER A 38 -1.14 -0.72 11.33
N LEU A 39 -1.41 -0.45 10.05
CA LEU A 39 -0.44 -0.02 9.04
C LEU A 39 -0.94 1.29 8.44
N ILE A 40 -0.14 2.35 8.54
CA ILE A 40 -0.43 3.65 7.92
C ILE A 40 0.49 3.91 6.74
N LEU A 41 0.05 4.77 5.84
CA LEU A 41 0.87 5.25 4.73
C LEU A 41 0.52 6.70 4.44
N ASN A 42 1.53 7.48 4.07
CA ASN A 42 1.38 8.88 3.71
C ASN A 42 1.46 9.00 2.17
N ILE A 43 0.45 9.63 1.56
CA ILE A 43 0.43 9.90 0.12
C ILE A 43 0.70 11.40 -0.09
N THR A 44 1.89 11.75 -0.55
CA THR A 44 2.31 13.15 -0.73
C THR A 44 1.87 13.79 -2.05
N SER A 45 1.15 13.06 -2.91
CA SER A 45 0.60 13.61 -4.16
C SER A 45 -0.52 12.72 -4.69
N PRO A 46 -1.63 13.26 -5.23
CA PRO A 46 -2.73 12.46 -5.76
C PRO A 46 -2.30 11.75 -7.05
N GLN A 47 -1.61 10.62 -6.92
CA GLN A 47 -1.57 9.61 -7.98
C GLN A 47 -2.83 8.75 -7.82
N ILE A 48 -3.90 9.12 -8.52
CA ILE A 48 -5.20 8.43 -8.50
C ILE A 48 -5.09 6.88 -8.53
N PRO A 49 -4.17 6.26 -9.30
CA PRO A 49 -4.03 4.81 -9.29
C PRO A 49 -3.58 4.22 -7.94
N ALA A 50 -2.79 4.95 -7.16
CA ALA A 50 -2.35 4.50 -5.85
C ALA A 50 -3.48 4.58 -4.81
N LEU A 51 -4.32 5.63 -4.88
CA LEU A 51 -5.49 5.74 -4.01
C LEU A 51 -6.47 4.59 -4.22
N GLY A 52 -6.83 4.29 -5.48
CA GLY A 52 -7.70 3.16 -5.81
C GLY A 52 -7.16 1.84 -5.29
N LEU A 53 -5.86 1.59 -5.46
CA LEU A 53 -5.20 0.41 -4.92
C LEU A 53 -5.34 0.30 -3.39
N TYR A 54 -5.10 1.38 -2.66
CA TYR A 54 -5.15 1.35 -1.20
C TYR A 54 -6.58 1.20 -0.69
N PHE A 55 -7.58 1.83 -1.32
CA PHE A 55 -8.98 1.61 -0.99
C PHE A 55 -9.42 0.15 -1.25
N ASP A 56 -9.02 -0.45 -2.37
CA ASP A 56 -9.28 -1.86 -2.67
C ASP A 56 -8.65 -2.83 -1.65
N LEU A 57 -7.60 -2.38 -0.95
CA LEU A 57 -6.92 -3.12 0.12
C LEU A 57 -7.51 -2.87 1.51
N GLY A 58 -8.55 -2.02 1.61
CA GLY A 58 -9.22 -1.70 2.87
C GLY A 58 -8.54 -0.61 3.70
N PHE A 59 -7.60 0.15 3.12
CA PHE A 59 -7.12 1.36 3.77
C PHE A 59 -8.24 2.41 3.81
N MET A 60 -8.24 3.20 4.88
CA MET A 60 -9.15 4.32 5.07
C MET A 60 -8.33 5.57 5.36
N GLU A 61 -8.89 6.73 5.06
CA GLU A 61 -8.27 8.01 5.42
C GLU A 61 -8.15 8.08 6.96
N ALA A 62 -6.93 8.15 7.44
CA ALA A 62 -6.61 8.48 8.82
C ALA A 62 -6.22 9.96 8.81
N GLY A 63 -7.06 10.79 9.44
CA GLY A 63 -6.88 12.25 9.49
C GLY A 63 -5.61 12.71 10.20
#